data_AF-A0A963TQ89-F1
#
_entry.id   AF-A0A963TQ89-F1
#
_cell.length_a   1.000
_cell.length_b   1.000
_cell.length_c   1.000
_cell.angle_alpha   90.00
_cell.angle_beta   90.00
_cell.angle_gamma   90.00
#
_symmetry.space_group_name_H-M   'P 1'
#
loop_
_entity.id
_entity.type
_entity.pdbx_description
1 polymer ?
#
loop_
_entity_poly.entity_id
_entity_poly.type
_entity_poly.pdbx_seq_one_letter_code
_entity_poly.pdbx_strand_id
1 'polypeptide(L)'
;MLKHTPLFIERLNADSFARARTKLSPSERKKFAAECAKLVGPQTSPAIKEEVIKILTLVAQDVDARVREALSKAVAVNPNIPRDLARRLAEDIDRIAIPILELSEALTEDDILEIIEKSKSHVKLFALAGRRKISERVSEKLVSSDDHEVVVRLVENPGAAFDEKTLSIIVDSHGTDPRIQEGLVVRSVLPAGIAAKLINVVSDALLQQLCRLHPIAPDLTVDLLLETRERATIGLSNGLSDLAMKTMVEELQKDRYLTCSLVVRSACFGNLDFFCHALASLNHLEAAYIRQCVLQNADKELPRFWPREWSKDGLNCALEAVRIMLRMKDEAGKWPVAEYARRLFQRLLTGCETIERSLADTDIDQLIFRATRAVTGAESAIDPWANQGG
;
A
#
# COMPACT_ATOMS: atom_id res chain seq x y z
N MET A 1 -31.46 -34.51 -28.95
CA MET A 1 -30.33 -35.31 -29.48
C MET A 1 -29.61 -34.49 -30.54
N LEU A 2 -28.46 -33.92 -30.18
CA LEU A 2 -27.52 -33.25 -31.08
C LEU A 2 -26.63 -34.30 -31.75
N LYS A 3 -27.19 -35.05 -32.68
CA LYS A 3 -26.43 -35.94 -33.57
C LYS A 3 -26.73 -35.48 -34.98
N HIS A 4 -25.85 -34.67 -35.58
CA HIS A 4 -25.63 -34.50 -37.03
C HIS A 4 -24.67 -33.31 -37.26
N THR A 5 -23.41 -33.53 -36.88
CA THR A 5 -22.31 -32.57 -37.01
C THR A 5 -21.78 -32.33 -38.44
N PRO A 6 -22.12 -33.10 -39.51
CA PRO A 6 -21.71 -32.72 -40.88
C PRO A 6 -22.69 -31.80 -41.63
N LEU A 7 -24.01 -31.88 -41.36
CA LEU A 7 -25.04 -31.15 -42.12
C LEU A 7 -25.31 -29.72 -41.64
N PHE A 8 -24.88 -29.38 -40.42
CA PHE A 8 -25.00 -28.01 -39.88
C PHE A 8 -23.92 -27.08 -40.45
N ILE A 9 -22.78 -27.64 -40.86
CA ILE A 9 -21.60 -26.93 -41.34
C ILE A 9 -21.74 -26.56 -42.83
N GLU A 10 -22.42 -27.37 -43.64
CA GLU A 10 -22.69 -27.05 -45.06
C GLU A 10 -23.75 -25.96 -45.26
N ARG A 11 -24.58 -25.67 -44.24
CA ARG A 11 -25.57 -24.57 -44.25
C ARG A 11 -25.13 -23.32 -43.48
N LEU A 12 -23.90 -23.32 -42.99
CA LEU A 12 -23.34 -22.29 -42.12
C LEU A 12 -22.94 -21.09 -42.98
N ASN A 13 -23.93 -20.42 -43.56
CA ASN A 13 -23.80 -19.27 -44.44
C ASN A 13 -24.42 -18.04 -43.74
N ALA A 14 -23.68 -16.93 -43.72
CA ALA A 14 -24.01 -15.67 -43.09
C ALA A 14 -25.29 -15.04 -43.67
N ASP A 15 -25.53 -15.17 -44.98
CA ASP A 15 -26.77 -14.71 -45.62
C ASP A 15 -27.97 -15.53 -45.15
N SER A 16 -27.78 -16.84 -44.97
CA SER A 16 -28.83 -17.73 -44.45
C SER A 16 -29.15 -17.39 -43.00
N PHE A 17 -28.12 -17.16 -42.18
CA PHE A 17 -28.30 -16.70 -40.81
C PHE A 17 -28.97 -15.32 -40.75
N ALA A 18 -28.55 -14.35 -41.56
CA ALA A 18 -29.13 -13.02 -41.60
C ALA A 18 -30.65 -13.04 -41.87
N ARG A 19 -31.10 -13.90 -42.80
CA ARG A 19 -32.54 -14.08 -43.10
C ARG A 19 -33.30 -14.80 -41.98
N ALA A 20 -32.67 -15.78 -41.32
CA ALA A 20 -33.30 -16.57 -40.28
C ALA A 20 -33.32 -15.87 -38.90
N ARG A 21 -32.38 -14.95 -38.65
CA ARG A 21 -32.17 -14.30 -37.35
C ARG A 21 -33.41 -13.57 -36.82
N THR A 22 -34.25 -13.03 -37.69
CA THR A 22 -35.51 -12.36 -37.32
C THR A 22 -36.59 -13.32 -36.82
N LYS A 23 -36.49 -14.61 -37.18
CA LYS A 23 -37.44 -15.66 -36.78
C LYS A 23 -36.98 -16.44 -35.54
N LEU A 24 -35.68 -16.42 -35.24
CA LEU A 24 -35.09 -17.10 -34.08
C LEU A 24 -35.36 -16.33 -32.79
N SER A 25 -35.70 -17.04 -31.71
CA SER A 25 -35.79 -16.47 -30.38
C SER A 25 -34.41 -16.02 -29.87
N PRO A 26 -34.34 -15.05 -28.92
CA PRO A 26 -33.05 -14.64 -28.34
C PRO A 26 -32.26 -15.82 -27.73
N SER A 27 -32.95 -16.80 -27.16
CA SER A 27 -32.32 -17.99 -26.57
C SER A 27 -31.67 -18.89 -27.63
N GLU A 28 -32.30 -19.06 -28.79
CA GLU A 28 -31.72 -19.81 -29.90
C GLU A 28 -30.51 -19.09 -30.50
N ARG A 29 -30.61 -17.76 -30.66
CA ARG A 29 -29.49 -16.93 -31.14
C ARG A 29 -28.27 -17.01 -30.21
N LYS A 30 -28.48 -17.01 -28.89
CA LYS A 30 -27.40 -17.21 -27.90
C LYS A 30 -26.72 -18.56 -28.06
N LYS A 31 -27.50 -19.64 -28.16
CA LYS A 31 -26.96 -21.00 -28.33
C LYS A 31 -26.15 -21.10 -29.62
N PHE A 32 -26.69 -20.56 -30.71
CA PHE A 32 -26.02 -20.53 -32.00
C PHE A 32 -24.70 -19.75 -31.95
N ALA A 33 -24.69 -18.57 -31.34
CA ALA A 33 -23.48 -17.77 -31.15
C ALA A 33 -22.38 -18.54 -30.40
N ALA A 34 -22.76 -19.24 -29.32
CA ALA A 34 -21.83 -20.04 -28.53
C ALA A 34 -21.30 -21.26 -29.30
N GLU A 35 -22.10 -21.89 -30.17
CA GLU A 35 -21.64 -22.98 -31.05
C GLU A 35 -20.69 -22.46 -32.13
N CYS A 36 -21.02 -21.34 -32.78
CA CYS A 36 -20.17 -20.70 -33.77
C CYS A 36 -18.83 -20.26 -33.18
N ALA A 37 -18.81 -19.70 -31.97
CA ALA A 37 -17.57 -19.30 -31.30
C ALA A 37 -16.56 -20.45 -31.12
N LYS A 38 -17.06 -21.68 -30.89
CA LYS A 38 -16.22 -22.89 -30.77
C LYS A 38 -15.60 -23.32 -32.09
N LEU A 39 -16.20 -22.95 -33.22
CA LEU A 39 -15.71 -23.28 -34.56
C LEU A 39 -14.59 -22.34 -35.01
N VAL A 40 -14.33 -21.24 -34.31
CA VAL A 40 -13.19 -20.35 -34.61
C VAL A 40 -11.92 -20.92 -33.97
N GLY A 41 -11.35 -21.93 -34.60
CA GLY A 41 -10.12 -22.59 -34.13
C GLY A 41 -9.12 -22.84 -35.25
N PRO A 42 -7.89 -23.24 -34.93
CA PRO A 42 -6.83 -23.49 -35.92
C PRO A 42 -7.13 -24.69 -36.83
N GLN A 43 -7.95 -25.64 -36.36
CA GLN A 43 -8.30 -26.86 -37.11
C GLN A 43 -9.48 -26.66 -38.08
N THR A 44 -10.06 -25.45 -38.15
CA THR A 44 -11.20 -25.16 -39.01
C THR A 44 -10.72 -24.70 -40.39
N SER A 45 -11.33 -25.23 -41.45
CA SER A 45 -11.04 -24.81 -42.82
C SER A 45 -11.19 -23.27 -42.98
N PRO A 46 -10.29 -22.58 -43.71
CA PRO A 46 -10.35 -21.14 -43.91
C PRO A 46 -11.72 -20.62 -44.38
N ALA A 47 -12.37 -21.33 -45.30
CA ALA A 47 -13.68 -20.95 -45.83
C ALA A 47 -14.78 -20.99 -44.76
N ILE A 48 -14.78 -22.04 -43.92
CA ILE A 48 -15.73 -22.16 -42.80
C ILE A 48 -15.43 -21.09 -41.76
N LYS A 49 -14.16 -20.84 -41.46
CA LYS A 49 -13.73 -19.82 -40.50
C LYS A 49 -14.21 -18.42 -40.91
N GLU A 50 -14.04 -18.06 -42.19
CA GLU A 50 -14.51 -16.78 -42.73
C GLU A 50 -16.03 -16.61 -42.55
N GLU A 51 -16.79 -17.65 -42.85
CA GLU A 51 -18.25 -17.60 -42.79
C GLU A 51 -18.78 -17.56 -41.34
N VAL A 52 -18.15 -18.33 -40.45
CA VAL A 52 -18.39 -18.25 -39.00
C VAL A 52 -18.09 -16.83 -38.49
N ILE A 53 -16.98 -16.22 -38.92
CA ILE A 53 -16.62 -14.85 -38.51
C ILE A 53 -17.70 -13.86 -38.95
N LYS A 54 -18.19 -13.93 -40.21
CA LYS A 54 -19.28 -13.07 -40.68
C LYS A 54 -20.54 -13.23 -39.82
N ILE A 55 -20.89 -14.46 -39.47
CA ILE A 55 -22.01 -14.76 -38.57
C ILE A 55 -21.79 -14.13 -37.19
N LEU A 56 -20.62 -14.30 -36.57
CA LEU A 56 -20.34 -13.72 -35.25
C LEU A 56 -20.39 -12.20 -35.29
N THR A 57 -19.94 -11.56 -36.37
CA THR A 57 -20.08 -10.11 -36.59
C THR A 57 -21.55 -9.70 -36.67
N LEU A 58 -22.40 -10.46 -37.35
CA LEU A 58 -23.85 -10.23 -37.35
C LEU A 58 -24.46 -10.42 -35.95
N VAL A 59 -24.01 -11.39 -35.17
CA VAL A 59 -24.48 -11.59 -33.77
C VAL A 59 -24.01 -10.45 -32.87
N ALA A 60 -22.80 -9.92 -33.08
CA ALA A 60 -22.34 -8.73 -32.37
C ALA A 60 -23.20 -7.49 -32.69
N GLN A 61 -23.95 -7.50 -33.79
CA GLN A 61 -24.93 -6.47 -34.16
C GLN A 61 -26.33 -6.78 -33.63
N ASP A 62 -26.49 -7.71 -32.67
CA ASP A 62 -27.82 -8.08 -32.18
C ASP A 62 -28.49 -6.97 -31.39
N VAL A 63 -29.80 -6.81 -31.58
CA VAL A 63 -30.60 -5.81 -30.86
C VAL A 63 -30.74 -6.18 -29.37
N ASP A 64 -30.75 -7.48 -29.04
CA ASP A 64 -30.81 -7.96 -27.66
C ASP A 64 -29.41 -8.00 -27.06
N ALA A 65 -29.15 -7.11 -26.10
CA ALA A 65 -27.86 -7.01 -25.41
C ALA A 65 -27.45 -8.33 -24.74
N ARG A 66 -28.40 -9.18 -24.32
CA ARG A 66 -28.10 -10.48 -23.71
C ARG A 66 -27.54 -11.47 -24.72
N VAL A 67 -27.86 -11.32 -26.01
CA VAL A 67 -27.29 -12.14 -27.09
C VAL A 67 -25.84 -11.72 -27.32
N ARG A 68 -25.59 -10.42 -27.40
CA ARG A 68 -24.24 -9.86 -27.54
C ARG A 68 -23.34 -10.18 -26.34
N GLU A 69 -23.89 -10.14 -25.13
CA GLU A 69 -23.19 -10.54 -23.91
C GLU A 69 -22.81 -12.04 -23.93
N ALA A 70 -23.72 -12.90 -24.37
CA ALA A 70 -23.43 -14.33 -24.51
C ALA A 70 -22.34 -14.59 -25.55
N LEU A 71 -22.37 -13.84 -26.67
CA LEU A 71 -21.31 -13.87 -27.67
C LEU A 71 -19.97 -13.45 -27.05
N SER A 72 -19.92 -12.30 -26.38
CA SER A 72 -18.71 -11.76 -25.73
C SER A 72 -18.08 -12.80 -24.80
N LYS A 73 -18.87 -13.39 -23.90
CA LYS A 73 -18.42 -14.47 -23.00
C LYS A 73 -17.90 -15.69 -23.74
N ALA A 74 -18.52 -16.07 -24.86
CA ALA A 74 -18.12 -17.24 -25.65
C ALA A 74 -16.81 -17.02 -26.43
N VAL A 75 -16.51 -15.78 -26.82
CA VAL A 75 -15.31 -15.46 -27.62
C VAL A 75 -14.15 -14.88 -26.81
N ALA A 76 -14.40 -14.43 -25.58
CA ALA A 76 -13.44 -13.68 -24.76
C ALA A 76 -12.06 -14.33 -24.63
N VAL A 77 -11.98 -15.66 -24.49
CA VAL A 77 -10.71 -16.39 -24.32
C VAL A 77 -10.17 -16.98 -25.63
N ASN A 78 -10.81 -16.70 -26.76
CA ASN A 78 -10.43 -17.31 -28.04
C ASN A 78 -9.46 -16.38 -28.81
N PRO A 79 -8.17 -16.77 -28.96
CA PRO A 79 -7.17 -15.93 -29.63
C PRO A 79 -7.36 -15.86 -31.16
N ASN A 80 -8.22 -16.70 -31.73
CA ASN A 80 -8.42 -16.78 -33.18
C ASN A 80 -9.51 -15.85 -33.70
N ILE A 81 -10.14 -15.06 -32.83
CA ILE A 81 -11.15 -14.10 -33.26
C ILE A 81 -10.51 -12.88 -33.93
N PRO A 82 -11.18 -12.28 -34.93
CA PRO A 82 -10.69 -11.06 -35.55
C PRO A 82 -10.62 -9.90 -34.57
N ARG A 83 -9.57 -9.09 -34.69
CA ARG A 83 -9.37 -7.84 -33.94
C ARG A 83 -10.60 -6.93 -34.00
N ASP A 84 -11.20 -6.75 -35.18
CA ASP A 84 -12.37 -5.88 -35.36
C ASP A 84 -13.59 -6.33 -34.55
N LEU A 85 -13.80 -7.65 -34.46
CA LEU A 85 -14.89 -8.21 -33.66
C LEU A 85 -14.65 -7.98 -32.17
N ALA A 86 -13.42 -8.22 -31.71
CA ALA A 86 -13.04 -7.99 -30.31
C ALA A 86 -13.20 -6.50 -29.95
N ARG A 87 -12.66 -5.60 -30.78
CA ARG A 87 -12.76 -4.15 -30.58
C ARG A 87 -14.21 -3.69 -30.50
N ARG A 88 -15.06 -4.17 -31.40
CA ARG A 88 -16.49 -3.83 -31.42
C ARG A 88 -17.22 -4.27 -30.15
N LEU A 89 -16.90 -5.44 -29.60
CA LEU A 89 -17.49 -5.92 -28.35
C LEU A 89 -16.93 -5.17 -27.13
N ALA A 90 -15.66 -4.78 -27.16
CA ALA A 90 -15.00 -3.99 -26.11
C ALA A 90 -15.53 -2.54 -26.02
N GLU A 91 -15.93 -1.95 -27.15
CA GLU A 91 -16.53 -0.62 -27.22
C GLU A 91 -18.03 -0.61 -26.84
N ASP A 92 -18.70 -1.77 -26.77
CA ASP A 92 -20.12 -1.91 -26.40
C ASP A 92 -20.38 -1.56 -24.91
N ILE A 93 -21.62 -1.68 -24.44
CA ILE A 93 -21.97 -1.42 -23.03
C ILE A 93 -21.20 -2.33 -22.07
N ASP A 94 -21.01 -1.89 -20.82
CA ASP A 94 -20.08 -2.49 -19.85
C ASP A 94 -20.18 -4.02 -19.74
N ARG A 95 -21.39 -4.56 -19.54
CA ARG A 95 -21.59 -6.02 -19.38
C ARG A 95 -21.09 -6.86 -20.57
N ILE A 96 -21.04 -6.28 -21.77
CA ILE A 96 -20.56 -6.92 -23.00
C ILE A 96 -19.07 -6.68 -23.18
N ALA A 97 -18.58 -5.50 -22.81
CA ALA A 97 -17.17 -5.14 -22.92
C ALA A 97 -16.27 -5.89 -21.94
N ILE A 98 -16.71 -6.07 -20.69
CA ILE A 98 -15.88 -6.62 -19.59
C ILE A 98 -15.16 -7.92 -19.95
N PRO A 99 -15.83 -8.98 -20.47
CA PRO A 99 -15.14 -10.23 -20.79
C PRO A 99 -14.03 -10.05 -21.83
N ILE A 100 -14.24 -9.17 -22.81
CA ILE A 100 -13.23 -8.90 -23.85
C ILE A 100 -12.06 -8.09 -23.28
N LEU A 101 -12.36 -7.04 -22.53
CA LEU A 101 -11.35 -6.17 -21.93
C LEU A 101 -10.46 -6.94 -20.96
N GLU A 102 -11.02 -7.88 -20.19
CA GLU A 102 -10.28 -8.64 -19.18
C GLU A 102 -9.52 -9.84 -19.76
N LEU A 103 -10.11 -10.58 -20.72
CA LEU A 103 -9.59 -11.90 -21.13
C LEU A 103 -9.07 -11.99 -22.57
N SER A 104 -9.46 -11.08 -23.46
CA SER A 104 -9.15 -11.23 -24.89
C SER A 104 -7.72 -10.85 -25.24
N GLU A 105 -7.03 -11.75 -25.93
CA GLU A 105 -5.70 -11.53 -26.52
C GLU A 105 -5.77 -10.94 -27.95
N ALA A 106 -6.96 -10.76 -28.51
CA ALA A 106 -7.15 -10.24 -29.87
C ALA A 106 -7.03 -8.71 -29.98
N LEU A 107 -7.07 -7.99 -28.85
CA LEU A 107 -6.87 -6.53 -28.78
C LEU A 107 -5.38 -6.21 -28.76
N THR A 108 -4.95 -5.22 -29.54
CA THR A 108 -3.58 -4.70 -29.46
C THR A 108 -3.42 -3.76 -28.27
N GLU A 109 -2.17 -3.44 -27.91
CA GLU A 109 -1.88 -2.42 -26.91
C GLU A 109 -2.51 -1.07 -27.29
N ASP A 110 -2.38 -0.65 -28.55
CA ASP A 110 -2.98 0.61 -29.03
C ASP A 110 -4.51 0.63 -28.92
N ASP A 111 -5.19 -0.51 -29.16
CA ASP A 111 -6.64 -0.59 -28.95
C ASP A 111 -7.00 -0.38 -27.47
N ILE A 112 -6.23 -0.98 -26.56
CA ILE A 112 -6.45 -0.84 -25.12
C ILE A 112 -6.24 0.61 -24.68
N LEU A 113 -5.17 1.25 -25.15
CA LEU A 113 -4.89 2.66 -24.84
C LEU A 113 -6.00 3.58 -25.36
N GLU A 114 -6.47 3.36 -26.59
CA GLU A 114 -7.58 4.11 -27.18
C GLU A 114 -8.88 3.93 -26.39
N ILE A 115 -9.16 2.71 -25.93
CA ILE A 115 -10.33 2.42 -25.09
C ILE A 115 -10.22 3.13 -23.74
N ILE A 116 -9.05 3.13 -23.10
CA ILE A 116 -8.84 3.84 -21.82
C ILE A 116 -9.06 5.34 -22.01
N GLU A 117 -8.51 5.91 -23.09
CA GLU A 117 -8.65 7.35 -23.37
C GLU A 117 -10.10 7.77 -23.62
N LYS A 118 -10.88 6.94 -24.31
CA LYS A 118 -12.29 7.24 -24.63
C LYS A 118 -13.26 6.89 -23.50
N SER A 119 -12.90 5.96 -22.62
CA SER A 119 -13.80 5.41 -21.61
C SER A 119 -13.74 6.20 -20.32
N LYS A 120 -14.92 6.60 -19.80
CA LYS A 120 -15.07 7.10 -18.42
C LYS A 120 -15.70 6.05 -17.48
N SER A 121 -15.80 4.80 -17.94
CA SER A 121 -16.45 3.72 -17.21
C SER A 121 -15.45 3.04 -16.29
N HIS A 122 -15.61 3.26 -14.98
CA HIS A 122 -14.88 2.57 -13.91
C HIS A 122 -14.80 1.05 -14.16
N VAL A 123 -15.94 0.43 -14.49
CA VAL A 123 -16.04 -1.03 -14.67
C VAL A 123 -15.18 -1.53 -15.83
N LYS A 124 -15.07 -0.74 -16.92
CA LYS A 124 -14.19 -1.07 -18.06
C LYS A 124 -12.71 -0.93 -17.69
N LEU A 125 -12.34 0.13 -16.98
CA LEU A 125 -10.96 0.34 -16.53
C LEU A 125 -10.52 -0.73 -15.53
N PHE A 126 -11.43 -1.11 -14.61
CA PHE A 126 -11.22 -2.19 -13.67
C PHE A 126 -11.03 -3.54 -14.38
N ALA A 127 -11.82 -3.83 -15.42
CA ALA A 127 -11.61 -5.03 -16.24
C ALA A 127 -10.23 -5.05 -16.92
N LEU A 128 -9.76 -3.90 -17.43
CA LEU A 128 -8.44 -3.77 -18.04
C LEU A 128 -7.30 -3.98 -17.04
N ALA A 129 -7.43 -3.46 -15.82
CA ALA A 129 -6.47 -3.68 -14.73
C ALA A 129 -6.36 -5.16 -14.29
N GLY A 130 -7.38 -5.98 -14.59
CA GLY A 130 -7.39 -7.42 -14.31
C GLY A 130 -6.76 -8.31 -15.39
N ARG A 131 -6.28 -7.74 -16.50
CA ARG A 131 -5.70 -8.53 -17.59
C ARG A 131 -4.47 -9.29 -17.14
N ARG A 132 -4.28 -10.51 -17.66
CA ARG A 132 -3.13 -11.37 -17.32
C ARG A 132 -1.75 -10.73 -17.58
N LYS A 133 -1.65 -9.85 -18.57
CA LYS A 133 -0.44 -9.10 -18.90
C LYS A 133 -0.81 -7.65 -19.22
N ILE A 134 -0.15 -6.70 -18.58
CA ILE A 134 -0.33 -5.28 -18.80
C ILE A 134 1.04 -4.64 -18.96
N SER A 135 1.22 -3.86 -20.03
CA SER A 135 2.48 -3.15 -20.30
C SER A 135 2.60 -1.90 -19.44
N GLU A 136 3.82 -1.37 -19.31
CA GLU A 136 4.10 -0.14 -18.55
C GLU A 136 3.26 1.05 -19.05
N ARG A 137 3.10 1.21 -20.37
CA ARG A 137 2.30 2.28 -20.97
C ARG A 137 0.81 2.19 -20.61
N VAL A 138 0.26 0.98 -20.59
CA VAL A 138 -1.14 0.78 -20.20
C VAL A 138 -1.32 1.01 -18.70
N SER A 139 -0.37 0.54 -17.88
CA SER A 139 -0.37 0.78 -16.44
C SER A 139 -0.32 2.28 -16.13
N GLU A 140 0.60 3.03 -16.75
CA GLU A 140 0.70 4.49 -16.61
C GLU A 140 -0.63 5.18 -16.95
N LYS A 141 -1.27 4.77 -18.05
CA LYS A 141 -2.54 5.36 -18.49
C LYS A 141 -3.70 5.03 -17.54
N LEU A 142 -3.74 3.82 -16.98
CA LEU A 142 -4.73 3.42 -15.98
C LEU A 142 -4.53 4.19 -14.67
N VAL A 143 -3.29 4.36 -14.21
CA VAL A 143 -2.98 5.18 -13.03
C VAL A 143 -3.38 6.64 -13.24
N SER A 144 -3.13 7.18 -14.44
CA SER A 144 -3.53 8.54 -14.81
C SER A 144 -5.04 8.79 -14.84
N SER A 145 -5.87 7.74 -14.76
CA SER A 145 -7.33 7.89 -14.65
C SER A 145 -7.80 8.29 -13.24
N ASP A 146 -6.91 8.23 -12.25
CA ASP A 146 -7.15 8.56 -10.83
C ASP A 146 -8.33 7.78 -10.20
N ASP A 147 -8.58 6.58 -10.72
CA ASP A 147 -9.59 5.67 -10.19
C ASP A 147 -8.95 4.71 -9.18
N HIS A 148 -9.23 4.95 -7.90
CA HIS A 148 -8.60 4.26 -6.77
C HIS A 148 -8.72 2.73 -6.84
N GLU A 149 -9.91 2.20 -7.13
CA GLU A 149 -10.13 0.75 -7.19
C GLU A 149 -9.44 0.12 -8.43
N VAL A 150 -9.25 0.89 -9.50
CA VAL A 150 -8.45 0.47 -10.66
C VAL A 150 -6.97 0.39 -10.30
N VAL A 151 -6.45 1.39 -9.57
CA VAL A 151 -5.05 1.39 -9.10
C VAL A 151 -4.78 0.22 -8.15
N VAL A 152 -5.67 -0.03 -7.20
CA VAL A 152 -5.57 -1.19 -6.28
C VAL A 152 -5.49 -2.49 -7.07
N ARG A 153 -6.46 -2.73 -7.97
CA ARG A 153 -6.47 -3.94 -8.80
C ARG A 153 -5.22 -4.08 -9.66
N LEU A 154 -4.71 -2.98 -10.20
CA LEU A 154 -3.53 -2.97 -11.04
C LEU A 154 -2.25 -3.31 -10.25
N VAL A 155 -2.11 -2.78 -9.04
CA VAL A 155 -0.97 -3.06 -8.14
C VAL A 155 -0.99 -4.51 -7.66
N GLU A 156 -2.17 -5.04 -7.31
CA GLU A 156 -2.38 -6.44 -6.93
C GLU A 156 -2.15 -7.42 -8.09
N ASN A 157 -2.13 -6.95 -9.33
CA ASN A 157 -1.93 -7.77 -10.51
C ASN A 157 -0.44 -8.09 -10.73
N PRO A 158 0.01 -9.35 -10.55
CA PRO A 158 1.41 -9.73 -10.77
C PRO A 158 1.82 -9.64 -12.25
N GLY A 159 0.85 -9.63 -13.17
CA GLY A 159 1.06 -9.50 -14.61
C GLY A 159 1.17 -8.06 -15.11
N ALA A 160 0.96 -7.06 -14.25
CA ALA A 160 1.13 -5.66 -14.61
C ALA A 160 2.60 -5.25 -14.54
N ALA A 161 3.13 -4.66 -15.61
CA ALA A 161 4.44 -4.02 -15.61
C ALA A 161 4.30 -2.54 -15.26
N PHE A 162 5.28 -2.00 -14.54
CA PHE A 162 5.32 -0.58 -14.19
C PHE A 162 6.73 -0.06 -14.39
N ASP A 163 6.84 1.15 -14.90
CA ASP A 163 8.08 1.91 -14.83
C ASP A 163 8.23 2.56 -13.44
N GLU A 164 9.44 2.99 -13.12
CA GLU A 164 9.74 3.60 -11.81
C GLU A 164 8.95 4.89 -11.58
N LYS A 165 8.67 5.67 -12.64
CA LYS A 165 7.89 6.90 -12.55
C LYS A 165 6.44 6.64 -12.15
N THR A 166 5.79 5.65 -12.77
CA THR A 166 4.41 5.27 -12.43
C THR A 166 4.33 4.75 -11.00
N LEU A 167 5.28 3.91 -10.57
CA LEU A 167 5.36 3.45 -9.18
C LEU A 167 5.53 4.62 -8.20
N SER A 168 6.37 5.61 -8.54
CA SER A 168 6.53 6.80 -7.73
C SER A 168 5.21 7.55 -7.58
N ILE A 169 4.48 7.78 -8.67
CA ILE A 169 3.18 8.46 -8.66
C ILE A 169 2.17 7.71 -7.79
N ILE A 170 2.13 6.38 -7.87
CA ILE A 170 1.25 5.55 -7.02
C ILE A 170 1.60 5.73 -5.54
N VAL A 171 2.88 5.69 -5.17
CA VAL A 171 3.29 5.87 -3.78
C VAL A 171 3.01 7.29 -3.29
N ASP A 172 3.30 8.30 -4.11
CA ASP A 172 3.12 9.70 -3.74
C ASP A 172 1.61 10.05 -3.58
N SER A 173 0.74 9.44 -4.38
CA SER A 173 -0.72 9.74 -4.39
C SER A 173 -1.54 8.83 -3.46
N HIS A 174 -1.14 7.56 -3.31
CA HIS A 174 -1.91 6.54 -2.62
C HIS A 174 -1.10 5.70 -1.62
N GLY A 175 0.12 6.12 -1.29
CA GLY A 175 1.05 5.35 -0.44
C GLY A 175 0.59 5.12 1.00
N THR A 176 -0.51 5.74 1.45
CA THR A 176 -1.14 5.51 2.76
C THR A 176 -2.20 4.40 2.74
N ASP A 177 -2.63 3.93 1.56
CA ASP A 177 -3.62 2.85 1.44
C ASP A 177 -2.98 1.48 1.73
N PRO A 178 -3.47 0.72 2.72
CA PRO A 178 -2.92 -0.59 3.08
C PRO A 178 -2.90 -1.61 1.93
N ARG A 179 -3.91 -1.62 1.05
CA ARG A 179 -3.99 -2.57 -0.08
C ARG A 179 -2.91 -2.28 -1.11
N ILE A 180 -2.65 -1.00 -1.36
CA ILE A 180 -1.58 -0.57 -2.28
C ILE A 180 -0.21 -0.86 -1.65
N GLN A 181 -0.02 -0.59 -0.36
CA GLN A 181 1.21 -0.95 0.35
C GLN A 181 1.49 -2.45 0.27
N GLU A 182 0.50 -3.29 0.61
CA GLU A 182 0.60 -4.74 0.55
C GLU A 182 0.96 -5.22 -0.85
N GLY A 183 0.22 -4.76 -1.85
CA GLY A 183 0.42 -5.14 -3.25
C GLY A 183 1.79 -4.72 -3.77
N LEU A 184 2.30 -3.54 -3.41
CA LEU A 184 3.64 -3.08 -3.80
C LEU A 184 4.76 -3.89 -3.13
N VAL A 185 4.63 -4.19 -1.83
CA VAL A 185 5.65 -4.93 -1.05
C VAL A 185 5.86 -6.35 -1.61
N VAL A 186 4.78 -7.02 -2.03
CA VAL A 186 4.86 -8.42 -2.53
C VAL A 186 5.30 -8.54 -3.99
N ARG A 187 5.47 -7.43 -4.72
CA ARG A 187 5.92 -7.50 -6.13
C ARG A 187 7.30 -8.13 -6.22
N SER A 188 7.53 -8.91 -7.27
CA SER A 188 8.81 -9.60 -7.49
C SER A 188 9.95 -8.66 -7.90
N VAL A 189 9.62 -7.54 -8.55
CA VAL A 189 10.57 -6.53 -8.99
C VAL A 189 10.09 -5.18 -8.48
N LEU A 190 10.83 -4.61 -7.54
CA LEU A 190 10.58 -3.30 -6.97
C LEU A 190 11.89 -2.48 -7.05
N PRO A 191 11.91 -1.34 -7.76
CA PRO A 191 13.09 -0.49 -7.82
C PRO A 191 13.51 0.00 -6.43
N ALA A 192 14.82 0.12 -6.19
CA ALA A 192 15.37 0.52 -4.89
C ALA A 192 14.86 1.90 -4.44
N GLY A 193 14.67 2.85 -5.37
CA GLY A 193 14.07 4.15 -5.06
C GLY A 193 12.65 4.05 -4.52
N ILE A 194 11.84 3.13 -5.06
CA ILE A 194 10.47 2.89 -4.60
C ILE A 194 10.47 2.16 -3.26
N ALA A 195 11.35 1.16 -3.08
CA ALA A 195 11.52 0.50 -1.79
C ALA A 195 11.87 1.51 -0.68
N ALA A 196 12.81 2.44 -0.96
CA ALA A 196 13.18 3.51 -0.04
C ALA A 196 12.01 4.43 0.30
N LYS A 197 11.16 4.77 -0.68
CA LYS A 197 9.92 5.53 -0.41
C LYS A 197 8.94 4.74 0.47
N LEU A 198 8.77 3.45 0.21
CA LEU A 198 7.85 2.59 0.96
C LEU A 198 8.24 2.45 2.43
N ILE A 199 9.54 2.36 2.74
CA ILE A 199 10.06 2.33 4.12
C ILE A 199 9.42 3.40 5.00
N ASN A 200 9.12 4.56 4.42
CA ASN A 200 8.64 5.73 5.14
C ASN A 200 7.13 5.71 5.40
N VAL A 201 6.36 4.93 4.64
CA VAL A 201 4.88 4.96 4.65
C VAL A 201 4.26 3.64 5.12
N VAL A 202 4.99 2.52 5.02
CA VAL A 202 4.46 1.19 5.37
C VAL A 202 4.43 0.94 6.87
N SER A 203 3.57 0.00 7.28
CA SER A 203 3.57 -0.52 8.66
C SER A 203 4.81 -1.35 8.98
N ASP A 204 5.10 -1.57 10.25
CA ASP A 204 6.26 -2.36 10.71
C ASP A 204 6.23 -3.80 10.18
N ALA A 205 5.05 -4.41 10.15
CA ALA A 205 4.88 -5.76 9.62
C ALA A 205 5.21 -5.81 8.13
N LEU A 206 4.75 -4.80 7.37
CA LEU A 206 5.04 -4.67 5.95
C LEU A 206 6.50 -4.27 5.69
N LEU A 207 7.11 -3.49 6.58
CA LEU A 207 8.53 -3.15 6.53
C LEU A 207 9.40 -4.39 6.68
N GLN A 208 9.11 -5.24 7.67
CA GLN A 208 9.79 -6.53 7.84
C GLN A 208 9.64 -7.41 6.60
N GLN A 209 8.44 -7.44 6.01
CA GLN A 209 8.19 -8.17 4.77
C GLN A 209 8.96 -7.58 3.58
N LEU A 210 9.02 -6.26 3.45
CA LEU A 210 9.77 -5.54 2.42
C LEU A 210 11.26 -5.87 2.51
N CYS A 211 11.87 -5.77 3.69
CA CYS A 211 13.29 -6.12 3.92
C CYS A 211 13.59 -7.60 3.65
N ARG A 212 12.60 -8.48 3.83
CA ARG A 212 12.75 -9.92 3.55
C ARG A 212 12.70 -10.23 2.05
N LEU A 213 11.83 -9.54 1.30
CA LEU A 213 11.58 -9.82 -0.11
C LEU A 213 12.53 -9.06 -1.04
N HIS A 214 13.00 -7.89 -0.61
CA HIS A 214 13.79 -6.99 -1.45
C HIS A 214 15.18 -6.75 -0.84
N PRO A 215 16.23 -6.75 -1.65
CA PRO A 215 17.57 -6.40 -1.20
C PRO A 215 17.65 -4.89 -0.96
N ILE A 216 17.47 -4.49 0.30
CA ILE A 216 17.69 -3.12 0.78
C ILE A 216 19.11 -3.03 1.34
N ALA A 217 19.72 -1.84 1.30
CA ALA A 217 21.04 -1.62 1.88
C ALA A 217 21.12 -2.18 3.33
N PRO A 218 22.14 -2.96 3.69
CA PRO A 218 22.26 -3.57 5.02
C PRO A 218 22.20 -2.54 6.15
N ASP A 219 22.88 -1.41 5.98
CA ASP A 219 22.94 -0.34 6.99
C ASP A 219 21.55 0.24 7.25
N LEU A 220 20.81 0.57 6.18
CA LEU A 220 19.44 1.06 6.27
C LEU A 220 18.52 0.02 6.95
N THR A 221 18.71 -1.27 6.67
CA THR A 221 17.92 -2.36 7.28
C THR A 221 18.20 -2.48 8.78
N VAL A 222 19.46 -2.33 9.19
CA VAL A 222 19.87 -2.37 10.61
C VAL A 222 19.30 -1.17 11.36
N ASP A 223 19.41 0.03 10.80
CA ASP A 223 18.89 1.26 11.41
C ASP A 223 17.37 1.20 11.57
N LEU A 224 16.66 0.70 10.55
CA LEU A 224 15.20 0.51 10.61
C LEU A 224 14.77 -0.56 11.61
N LEU A 225 15.53 -1.65 11.73
CA LEU A 225 15.25 -2.69 12.72
C LEU A 225 15.48 -2.17 14.14
N LEU A 226 16.56 -1.40 14.35
CA LEU A 226 16.83 -0.70 15.60
C LEU A 226 15.69 0.27 15.93
N GLU A 227 15.26 1.10 14.97
CA GLU A 227 14.12 2.02 15.14
C GLU A 227 12.83 1.28 15.52
N THR A 228 12.52 0.19 14.80
CA THR A 228 11.32 -0.62 15.05
C THR A 228 11.32 -1.21 16.45
N ARG A 229 12.46 -1.75 16.87
CA ARG A 229 12.62 -2.33 18.20
C ARG A 229 12.55 -1.26 19.28
N GLU A 230 13.28 -0.16 19.14
CA GLU A 230 13.29 0.93 20.11
C GLU A 230 11.89 1.51 20.31
N ARG A 231 11.09 1.61 19.25
CA ARG A 231 9.67 2.00 19.35
C ARG A 231 8.83 0.99 20.13
N ALA A 232 8.97 -0.31 19.83
CA ALA A 232 8.25 -1.36 20.57
C ALA A 232 8.60 -1.33 22.07
N THR A 233 9.87 -1.10 22.40
CA THR A 233 10.35 -0.96 23.77
C THR A 233 9.68 0.21 24.50
N ILE A 234 9.58 1.39 23.88
CA ILE A 234 8.91 2.56 24.50
C ILE A 234 7.39 2.34 24.62
N GLY A 235 6.77 1.68 23.66
CA GLY A 235 5.36 1.31 23.73
C GLY A 235 5.06 0.38 24.91
N LEU A 236 5.89 -0.65 25.10
CA LEU A 236 5.76 -1.64 26.19
C LEU A 236 6.09 -1.07 27.57
N SER A 237 6.93 -0.02 27.65
CA SER A 237 7.30 0.57 28.93
C SER A 237 6.23 1.50 29.51
N ASN A 238 5.30 2.00 28.69
CA ASN A 238 4.21 2.85 29.15
C ASN A 238 3.30 2.10 30.14
N GLY A 239 3.15 2.64 31.36
CA GLY A 239 2.26 2.09 32.38
C GLY A 239 2.87 0.95 33.21
N LEU A 240 4.15 0.63 33.04
CA LEU A 240 4.85 -0.29 33.94
C LEU A 240 5.00 0.34 35.33
N SER A 241 5.05 -0.52 36.36
CA SER A 241 5.44 -0.10 37.71
C SER A 241 6.93 0.26 37.76
N ASP A 242 7.33 1.03 38.76
CA ASP A 242 8.71 1.50 38.92
C ASP A 242 9.73 0.34 38.99
N LEU A 243 9.36 -0.76 39.67
CA LEU A 243 10.18 -1.98 39.75
C LEU A 243 10.27 -2.67 38.39
N ALA A 244 9.16 -2.82 37.67
CA ALA A 244 9.14 -3.46 36.35
C ALA A 244 9.93 -2.63 35.31
N MET A 245 9.84 -1.31 35.39
CA MET A 245 10.63 -0.38 34.57
C MET A 245 12.13 -0.53 34.87
N LYS A 246 12.52 -0.55 36.14
CA LYS A 246 13.91 -0.76 36.56
C LYS A 246 14.48 -2.07 36.02
N THR A 247 13.76 -3.19 36.21
CA THR A 247 14.17 -4.50 35.70
C THR A 247 14.33 -4.50 34.17
N MET A 248 13.36 -3.93 33.45
CA MET A 248 13.41 -3.84 31.99
C MET A 248 14.62 -3.02 31.50
N VAL A 249 14.91 -1.88 32.13
CA VAL A 249 16.06 -1.05 31.77
C VAL A 249 17.39 -1.73 32.10
N GLU A 250 17.50 -2.41 33.23
CA GLU A 250 18.68 -3.17 33.61
C GLU A 250 18.96 -4.32 32.62
N GLU A 251 17.91 -5.02 32.17
CA GLU A 251 18.00 -6.04 31.11
C GLU A 251 18.48 -5.43 29.78
N LEU A 252 17.89 -4.30 29.37
CA LEU A 252 18.31 -3.58 28.15
C LEU A 252 19.76 -3.10 28.24
N GLN A 253 20.22 -2.64 29.40
CA GLN A 253 21.61 -2.22 29.59
C GLN A 253 22.56 -3.43 29.52
N LYS A 254 22.20 -4.54 30.19
CA LYS A 254 22.99 -5.78 30.19
C LYS A 254 23.18 -6.34 28.78
N ASP A 255 22.13 -6.30 27.97
CA ASP A 255 22.13 -6.79 26.59
C ASP A 255 22.67 -5.76 25.58
N ARG A 256 23.17 -4.61 26.06
CA ARG A 256 23.67 -3.48 25.24
C ARG A 256 22.64 -2.92 24.25
N TYR A 257 21.36 -3.00 24.62
CA TYR A 257 20.24 -2.44 23.88
C TYR A 257 19.77 -1.10 24.45
N LEU A 258 20.34 -0.64 25.56
CA LEU A 258 20.16 0.73 26.06
C LEU A 258 21.06 1.71 25.29
N THR A 259 20.60 2.14 24.13
CA THR A 259 21.30 3.05 23.20
C THR A 259 20.98 4.52 23.49
N CYS A 260 21.83 5.44 23.01
CA CYS A 260 21.55 6.88 23.04
C CYS A 260 20.22 7.22 22.34
N SER A 261 19.97 6.62 21.17
CA SER A 261 18.74 6.81 20.39
C SER A 261 17.49 6.38 21.14
N LEU A 262 17.52 5.25 21.85
CA LEU A 262 16.40 4.79 22.68
C LEU A 262 16.09 5.78 23.82
N VAL A 263 17.12 6.26 24.51
CA VAL A 263 16.96 7.20 25.62
C VAL A 263 16.46 8.57 25.14
N VAL A 264 17.06 9.14 24.09
CA VAL A 264 16.55 10.40 23.50
C VAL A 264 15.10 10.24 23.04
N ARG A 265 14.79 9.12 22.38
CA ARG A 265 13.43 8.84 21.91
C ARG A 265 12.45 8.75 23.07
N SER A 266 12.78 8.09 24.18
CA SER A 266 11.90 8.04 25.35
C SER A 266 11.49 9.44 25.85
N ALA A 267 12.42 10.40 25.87
CA ALA A 267 12.13 11.78 26.22
C ALA A 267 11.24 12.47 25.18
N CYS A 268 11.55 12.34 23.88
CA CYS A 268 10.77 12.95 22.80
C CYS A 268 9.32 12.43 22.73
N PHE A 269 9.09 11.17 23.13
CA PHE A 269 7.76 10.56 23.22
C PHE A 269 7.05 10.82 24.55
N GLY A 270 7.68 11.55 25.47
CA GLY A 270 7.05 11.94 26.73
C GLY A 270 7.10 10.87 27.82
N ASN A 271 7.85 9.79 27.63
CA ASN A 271 8.05 8.75 28.63
C ASN A 271 9.21 9.13 29.56
N LEU A 272 8.93 10.07 30.47
CA LEU A 272 9.92 10.57 31.43
C LEU A 272 10.39 9.47 32.39
N ASP A 273 9.52 8.53 32.75
CA ASP A 273 9.87 7.46 33.69
C ASP A 273 10.93 6.55 33.08
N PHE A 274 10.73 6.05 31.85
CA PHE A 274 11.76 5.28 31.16
C PHE A 274 13.05 6.09 31.00
N PHE A 275 12.95 7.37 30.64
CA PHE A 275 14.12 8.25 30.49
C PHE A 275 14.93 8.38 31.79
N CYS A 276 14.27 8.61 32.93
CA CYS A 276 14.91 8.71 34.23
C CYS A 276 15.49 7.37 34.68
N HIS A 277 14.78 6.25 34.49
CA HIS A 277 15.28 4.90 34.77
C HIS A 277 16.51 4.56 33.92
N ALA A 278 16.50 4.90 32.64
CA ALA A 278 17.63 4.72 31.73
C ALA A 278 18.88 5.46 32.22
N LEU A 279 18.75 6.75 32.51
CA LEU A 279 19.86 7.54 33.07
C LEU A 279 20.30 7.01 34.44
N ALA A 280 19.38 6.52 35.25
CA ALA A 280 19.67 6.00 36.58
C ALA A 280 20.50 4.73 36.51
N SER A 281 20.14 3.83 35.61
CA SER A 281 20.88 2.60 35.34
C SER A 281 22.29 2.86 34.80
N LEU A 282 22.44 3.89 33.94
CA LEU A 282 23.75 4.29 33.39
C LEU A 282 24.68 4.94 34.43
N ASN A 283 24.12 5.61 35.43
CA ASN A 283 24.88 6.33 36.46
C ASN A 283 24.95 5.58 37.80
N HIS A 284 24.32 4.40 37.91
CA HIS A 284 24.17 3.65 39.16
C HIS A 284 23.50 4.47 40.28
N LEU A 285 22.44 5.19 39.92
CA LEU A 285 21.65 6.03 40.83
C LEU A 285 20.20 5.50 40.90
N GLU A 286 19.40 6.07 41.80
CA GLU A 286 17.96 5.81 41.84
C GLU A 286 17.20 6.73 40.88
N ALA A 287 16.20 6.20 40.17
CA ALA A 287 15.42 6.93 39.17
C ALA A 287 14.71 8.16 39.77
N ALA A 288 14.22 8.04 41.01
CA ALA A 288 13.60 9.14 41.74
C ALA A 288 14.56 10.34 41.93
N TYR A 289 15.85 10.08 42.17
CA TYR A 289 16.86 11.12 42.32
C TYR A 289 17.09 11.87 40.99
N ILE A 290 17.26 11.14 39.89
CA ILE A 290 17.41 11.75 38.57
C ILE A 290 16.16 12.54 38.20
N ARG A 291 14.97 11.98 38.43
CA ARG A 291 13.70 12.67 38.17
C ARG A 291 13.61 13.98 38.94
N GLN A 292 13.99 13.99 40.21
CA GLN A 292 14.04 15.20 41.03
C GLN A 292 15.01 16.25 40.46
N CYS A 293 16.22 15.85 40.06
CA CYS A 293 17.20 16.75 39.46
C CYS A 293 16.71 17.35 38.14
N VAL A 294 16.17 16.51 37.25
CA VAL A 294 15.61 16.92 35.96
C VAL A 294 14.46 17.91 36.13
N LEU A 295 13.59 17.66 37.12
CA LEU A 295 12.47 18.53 37.50
C LEU A 295 12.92 19.90 38.02
N GLN A 296 14.03 19.97 38.74
CA GLN A 296 14.52 21.21 39.33
C GLN A 296 15.25 22.09 38.30
N ASN A 297 16.17 21.51 37.54
CA ASN A 297 16.96 22.24 36.56
C ASN A 297 17.57 21.30 35.51
N ALA A 298 16.75 20.90 34.53
CA ALA A 298 17.15 20.08 33.40
C ALA A 298 18.46 20.57 32.74
N ASP A 299 18.59 21.87 32.49
CA ASP A 299 19.73 22.47 31.78
C ASP A 299 21.08 22.25 32.48
N LYS A 300 21.07 22.29 33.81
CA LYS A 300 22.28 22.11 34.61
C LYS A 300 22.53 20.65 34.96
N GLU A 301 21.47 19.88 35.19
CA GLU A 301 21.57 18.54 35.75
C GLU A 301 21.74 17.45 34.67
N LEU A 302 21.02 17.53 33.54
CA LEU A 302 21.12 16.51 32.48
C LEU A 302 22.54 16.30 31.93
N PRO A 303 23.33 17.36 31.66
CA PRO A 303 24.71 17.19 31.21
C PRO A 303 25.59 16.41 32.20
N ARG A 304 25.24 16.36 33.49
CA ARG A 304 25.99 15.61 34.51
C ARG A 304 25.76 14.11 34.42
N PHE A 305 24.55 13.69 34.02
CA PHE A 305 24.15 12.28 33.92
C PHE A 305 24.32 11.71 32.51
N TRP A 306 24.67 12.56 31.53
CA TRP A 306 24.82 12.15 30.14
C TRP A 306 26.14 11.38 29.92
N PRO A 307 26.11 10.16 29.35
CA PRO A 307 27.32 9.42 29.02
C PRO A 307 28.23 10.23 28.09
N ARG A 308 29.55 10.19 28.35
CA ARG A 308 30.53 10.97 27.57
C ARG A 308 30.69 10.45 26.15
N GLU A 309 30.39 9.18 25.90
CA GLU A 309 30.46 8.58 24.57
C GLU A 309 29.27 8.96 23.69
N TRP A 310 28.21 9.53 24.27
CA TRP A 310 26.99 9.87 23.54
C TRP A 310 27.06 11.26 22.91
N SER A 311 26.33 11.45 21.82
CA SER A 311 26.36 12.70 21.06
C SER A 311 25.83 13.89 21.87
N LYS A 312 26.44 15.05 21.66
CA LYS A 312 25.95 16.32 22.22
C LYS A 312 24.60 16.72 21.63
N ASP A 313 24.35 16.35 20.38
CA ASP A 313 23.07 16.60 19.72
C ASP A 313 21.94 15.81 20.37
N GLY A 314 22.21 14.56 20.78
CA GLY A 314 21.26 13.77 21.57
C GLY A 314 20.93 14.42 22.91
N LEU A 315 21.93 14.95 23.61
CA LEU A 315 21.73 15.70 24.86
C LEU A 315 20.85 16.94 24.63
N ASN A 316 21.12 17.71 23.58
CA ASN A 316 20.33 18.90 23.24
C ASN A 316 18.88 18.55 22.92
N CYS A 317 18.65 17.46 22.18
CA CYS A 317 17.30 16.96 21.87
C CYS A 317 16.56 16.54 23.14
N ALA A 318 17.21 15.78 24.02
CA ALA A 318 16.63 15.35 25.29
C ALA A 318 16.29 16.55 26.20
N LEU A 319 17.18 17.55 26.26
CA LEU A 319 16.96 18.79 27.00
C LEU A 319 15.72 19.53 26.51
N GLU A 320 15.58 19.71 25.19
CA GLU A 320 14.42 20.42 24.64
C GLU A 320 13.12 19.64 24.84
N ALA A 321 13.14 18.32 24.68
CA ALA A 321 12.00 17.46 24.99
C ALA A 321 11.55 17.65 26.45
N VAL A 322 12.47 17.55 27.40
CA VAL A 322 12.18 17.76 28.83
C VAL A 322 11.67 19.18 29.10
N ARG A 323 12.24 20.22 28.49
CA ARG A 323 11.75 21.61 28.65
C ARG A 323 10.31 21.75 28.17
N ILE A 324 9.96 21.15 27.04
CA ILE A 324 8.58 21.20 26.54
C ILE A 324 7.66 20.41 27.46
N MET A 325 8.07 19.24 27.94
CA MET A 325 7.30 18.48 28.93
C MET A 325 7.04 19.29 30.20
N LEU A 326 8.04 20.01 30.71
CA LEU A 326 7.91 20.90 31.88
C LEU A 326 6.94 22.06 31.60
N ARG A 327 6.99 22.67 30.40
CA ARG A 327 6.01 23.69 29.97
C ARG A 327 4.60 23.13 29.83
N MET A 328 4.48 21.83 29.51
CA MET A 328 3.23 21.09 29.38
C MET A 328 2.74 20.47 30.70
N LYS A 329 3.43 20.70 31.83
CA LYS A 329 3.13 20.04 33.10
C LYS A 329 1.66 20.22 33.54
N ASP A 330 1.11 21.41 33.38
CA ASP A 330 -0.29 21.71 33.72
C ASP A 330 -1.30 21.11 32.73
N GLU A 331 -0.83 20.62 31.59
CA GLU A 331 -1.63 19.96 30.55
C GLU A 331 -1.49 18.43 30.59
N ALA A 332 -0.58 17.90 31.41
CA ALA A 332 -0.33 16.48 31.52
C ALA A 332 -1.52 15.74 32.16
N GLY A 333 -1.76 14.50 31.72
CA GLY A 333 -2.92 13.72 32.14
C GLY A 333 -4.25 14.13 31.49
N LYS A 334 -4.31 15.23 30.73
CA LYS A 334 -5.53 15.65 30.02
C LYS A 334 -5.80 14.86 28.74
N TRP A 335 -4.81 14.11 28.26
CA TRP A 335 -4.91 13.37 27.01
C TRP A 335 -4.38 11.95 27.16
N PRO A 336 -4.84 11.02 26.31
CA PRO A 336 -4.17 9.74 26.11
C PRO A 336 -2.69 9.94 25.79
N VAL A 337 -1.86 8.94 26.13
CA VAL A 337 -0.40 8.95 25.88
C VAL A 337 -0.08 9.35 24.44
N ALA A 338 -0.90 8.89 23.50
CA ALA A 338 -0.76 9.14 22.06
C ALA A 338 -0.77 10.62 21.71
N GLU A 339 -1.76 11.29 22.25
CA GLU A 339 -2.06 12.67 21.95
C GLU A 339 -1.11 13.60 22.71
N TYR A 340 -0.68 13.21 23.92
CA TYR A 340 0.39 13.91 24.64
C TYR A 340 1.72 13.85 23.86
N ALA A 341 2.14 12.64 23.42
CA ALA A 341 3.34 12.46 22.62
C ALA A 341 3.29 13.28 21.32
N ARG A 342 2.15 13.23 20.61
CA ARG A 342 1.94 14.01 19.38
C ARG A 342 2.13 15.52 19.60
N ARG A 343 1.56 16.07 20.68
CA ARG A 343 1.67 17.50 21.01
C ARG A 343 3.08 17.90 21.42
N LEU A 344 3.75 17.05 22.21
CA LEU A 344 5.15 17.23 22.57
C LEU A 344 6.03 17.31 21.32
N PHE A 345 5.86 16.35 20.39
CA PHE A 345 6.56 16.36 19.11
C PHE A 345 6.27 17.60 18.28
N GLN A 346 5.01 18.00 18.12
CA GLN A 346 4.68 19.21 17.35
C GLN A 346 5.37 20.46 17.90
N ARG A 347 5.45 20.61 19.22
CA ARG A 347 6.16 21.71 19.88
C ARG A 347 7.67 21.61 19.73
N LEU A 348 8.24 20.39 19.76
CA LEU A 348 9.67 20.17 19.49
C LEU A 348 10.05 20.66 18.09
N LEU A 349 9.16 20.45 17.11
CA LEU A 349 9.38 20.85 15.73
C LEU A 349 9.23 22.36 15.50
N THR A 350 8.30 23.01 16.20
CA THR A 350 8.13 24.47 16.09
C THR A 350 9.17 25.27 16.88
N GLY A 351 9.88 24.63 17.81
CA GLY A 351 10.78 25.31 18.76
C GLY A 351 12.28 25.22 18.45
N CYS A 352 12.72 24.49 17.42
CA CYS A 352 14.15 24.14 17.27
C CYS A 352 14.66 24.17 15.81
N GLU A 353 15.33 25.26 15.42
CA GLU A 353 16.14 25.34 14.18
C GLU A 353 17.33 24.34 14.19
N THR A 354 17.76 23.88 15.37
CA THR A 354 18.89 22.94 15.54
C THR A 354 18.48 21.49 15.28
N ILE A 355 17.21 21.14 15.54
CA ILE A 355 16.61 19.84 15.25
C ILE A 355 16.42 19.69 13.73
N GLU A 356 16.02 20.77 13.04
CA GLU A 356 15.92 20.80 11.57
C GLU A 356 17.25 20.45 10.87
N ARG A 357 18.42 20.81 11.43
CA ARG A 357 19.73 20.50 10.84
C ARG A 357 20.30 19.13 11.22
N SER A 358 20.02 18.63 12.43
CA SER A 358 20.54 17.33 12.90
C SER A 358 19.65 16.15 12.48
N LEU A 359 18.39 16.40 12.13
CA LEU A 359 17.41 15.42 11.68
C LEU A 359 17.03 15.62 10.20
N ALA A 360 17.77 16.45 9.47
CA ALA A 360 17.57 16.73 8.04
C ALA A 360 17.67 15.49 7.14
N ASP A 361 18.23 14.37 7.62
CA ASP A 361 18.30 13.11 6.88
C ASP A 361 17.06 12.21 7.07
N THR A 362 16.07 12.61 7.88
CA THR A 362 14.80 11.88 8.01
C THR A 362 13.65 12.85 8.21
N ASP A 363 12.84 13.02 7.15
CA ASP A 363 11.72 13.96 7.09
C ASP A 363 10.92 14.00 8.39
N ILE A 364 10.85 15.19 8.96
CA ILE A 364 10.12 15.53 10.18
C ILE A 364 8.64 15.09 10.13
N ASP A 365 8.01 15.15 8.95
CA ASP A 365 6.65 14.65 8.73
C ASP A 365 6.56 13.12 8.82
N GLN A 366 7.62 12.39 8.47
CA GLN A 366 7.70 10.95 8.64
C GLN A 366 7.92 10.58 10.11
N LEU A 367 8.70 11.35 10.87
CA LEU A 367 8.81 11.16 12.32
C LEU A 367 7.47 11.39 13.03
N ILE A 368 6.69 12.41 12.63
CA ILE A 368 5.32 12.64 13.13
C ILE A 368 4.40 11.47 12.75
N PHE A 369 4.42 11.03 11.50
CA PHE A 369 3.56 9.94 11.01
C PHE A 369 3.90 8.59 11.67
N ARG A 370 5.19 8.28 11.83
CA ARG A 370 5.71 7.06 12.48
C ARG A 370 5.49 7.04 13.99
N ALA A 371 5.56 8.21 14.65
CA ALA A 371 5.27 8.36 16.08
C ALA A 371 3.78 8.19 16.42
N THR A 372 2.89 8.68 15.56
CA THR A 372 1.45 8.74 15.83
C THR A 372 0.75 7.37 15.73
N ARG A 373 1.26 6.43 14.93
CA ARG A 373 0.69 5.06 14.82
C ARG A 373 1.01 4.16 16.03
N ALA A 374 2.01 4.49 16.84
CA ALA A 374 2.53 3.63 17.91
C ALA A 374 1.67 3.62 19.17
N VAL A 375 0.81 4.63 19.35
CA VAL A 375 0.14 4.85 20.63
C VAL A 375 -1.37 4.60 20.56
N THR A 376 -1.83 3.96 19.48
CA THR A 376 -3.23 3.57 19.27
C THR A 376 -3.73 2.44 20.18
N GLY A 377 -2.95 2.02 21.18
CA GLY A 377 -3.33 0.97 22.15
C GLY A 377 -3.47 1.42 23.61
N ALA A 378 -3.08 2.65 23.97
CA ALA A 378 -3.19 3.14 25.34
C ALA A 378 -4.39 4.09 25.48
N GLU A 379 -5.56 3.52 25.80
CA GLU A 379 -6.79 4.29 26.03
C GLU A 379 -6.75 5.12 27.33
N SER A 380 -5.81 4.83 28.24
CA SER A 380 -5.64 5.56 29.49
C SER A 380 -4.70 6.76 29.32
N ALA A 381 -5.13 7.93 29.80
CA ALA A 381 -4.22 9.05 30.04
C ALA A 381 -3.20 8.66 31.09
N ILE A 382 -1.91 8.60 30.72
CA ILE A 382 -0.82 8.54 31.69
C ILE A 382 -0.40 9.99 31.92
N ASP A 383 -0.49 10.45 33.16
CA ASP A 383 0.16 11.68 33.57
C ASP A 383 1.62 11.35 33.93
N PRO A 384 2.63 11.76 33.14
CA PRO A 384 4.05 11.54 33.45
C PRO A 384 4.47 12.17 34.79
N TRP A 385 3.59 12.94 35.41
CA TRP A 385 3.80 13.64 36.67
C TRP A 385 2.92 13.14 37.83
N ALA A 386 2.13 12.07 37.66
CA ALA A 386 1.18 11.57 38.66
C ALA A 386 1.82 11.16 40.01
N ASN A 387 3.06 10.65 40.00
CA ASN A 387 3.82 10.34 41.21
C ASN A 387 4.43 11.60 41.86
N GLN A 388 3.60 12.54 42.29
CA GLN A 388 3.99 13.76 43.04
C GLN A 388 3.54 13.74 44.51
N GLY A 389 2.90 12.66 44.98
CA GLY A 389 2.49 12.48 46.37
C GLY A 389 3.22 11.31 47.04
N GLY A 390 4.28 11.61 47.78
CA GLY A 390 5.06 10.67 48.58
C GLY A 390 6.25 11.37 49.22
#